data_AF-A0AAX4K3B7-F1
#
_entry.id   AF-A0AAX4K3B7-F1
#
_cell.length_a   1.000
_cell.length_b   1.000
_cell.length_c   1.000
_cell.angle_alpha   90.00
_cell.angle_beta   90.00
_cell.angle_gamma   90.00
#
_symmetry.space_group_name_H-M   'P 1'
#
loop_
_entity.id
_entity.type
_entity.pdbx_description
1 polymer ?
#
loop_
_entity_poly.entity_id
_entity_poly.type
_entity_poly.pdbx_seq_one_letter_code
_entity_poly.pdbx_strand_id
1 'polypeptide(L)'
;MDYTDQNTHHHTQAIPRSPPQHSTSTFGEPSNNQYPTHSRSGSVTALAPSISLSSGTSNTRSRKYPSPLHSPPQLSELLPDSPTNRSTLVNSTYQRYLPTNIMRVSRNNAKTYLNLSIAFNILFLIAIFLPSEHAHNIVGDKAWGKIEQYGLLNNRWGGASQDLLSTNGVSQLPLQSAKTCSMCEVNPEFCEEFGEDNLTKALGFLGTNNRLRRALVKMRSGQPFSVGVIGGSVSKGHGLDAPDGDNAHTPKNLNRIIFDHLNDLFPNPKGIKTGSSGRSEGKNTFVNGAQGGMGTDYFSLCFNEHIPEDVDLVLIELSINDEVLIRNMNTYELLVRGLYDLPNQPAVMNLQIFALMFQYVANGGDLHHGIAQYYDVPTVSVRNPVLPQVLRNTTMVRHLFHNRVKDLAWKDPLEEIDLRHLSWQGHELMGKIASTYIDKQLCEMDRIEAALGDHIDYEKLYPIEPLPRAPIMKKYSPDSNLPKLAPQCYSANALKHPLKPSESKGWRHWNWKEKHYLIADEPGSKVSFPISTTLGQVQLHYLRSYQYNLGSAVCWIDDDKSKSIKLDGYWKEPYNIGRAATIRDDLKPGDHVLHCELSDQTADPKGGHEFRIISVMR
;
A
#
# COMPACT_ATOMS: atom_id res chain seq x y z
N MET A 1 -43.15 26.28 -17.35
CA MET A 1 -42.40 27.38 -17.99
C MET A 1 -41.01 26.85 -18.20
N ASP A 2 -40.69 26.55 -19.45
CA ASP A 2 -39.41 26.01 -19.92
C ASP A 2 -38.26 26.95 -19.60
N TYR A 3 -37.12 26.40 -19.21
CA TYR A 3 -35.83 27.07 -19.36
C TYR A 3 -34.85 26.15 -20.07
N THR A 4 -34.53 26.62 -21.27
CA THR A 4 -33.68 26.06 -22.31
C THR A 4 -32.19 26.14 -21.98
N ASP A 5 -31.49 25.09 -22.43
CA ASP A 5 -30.05 25.00 -22.70
C ASP A 5 -29.42 26.26 -23.29
N GLN A 6 -28.25 26.66 -22.77
CA GLN A 6 -27.22 27.32 -23.56
C GLN A 6 -25.82 26.83 -23.14
N ASN A 7 -25.27 25.94 -23.97
CA ASN A 7 -23.83 25.69 -24.11
C ASN A 7 -23.22 26.85 -24.91
N THR A 8 -22.15 27.46 -24.40
CA THR A 8 -21.25 28.31 -25.21
C THR A 8 -19.79 27.93 -25.00
N HIS A 9 -19.18 27.54 -26.12
CA HIS A 9 -17.76 27.36 -26.35
C HIS A 9 -16.97 28.66 -26.08
N HIS A 10 -15.84 28.56 -25.37
CA HIS A 10 -14.84 29.63 -25.33
C HIS A 10 -13.62 29.26 -26.18
N HIS A 11 -13.46 30.01 -27.27
CA HIS A 11 -12.22 30.15 -28.04
C HIS A 11 -11.24 31.05 -27.28
N THR A 12 -10.03 30.57 -27.02
CA THR A 12 -8.92 31.37 -26.48
C THR A 12 -8.05 31.85 -27.64
N GLN A 13 -8.02 33.17 -27.88
CA GLN A 13 -7.07 33.82 -28.80
C GLN A 13 -5.76 34.12 -28.06
N ALA A 14 -4.65 33.73 -28.67
CA ALA A 14 -3.29 33.98 -28.21
C ALA A 14 -2.84 35.41 -28.57
N ILE A 15 -2.18 36.08 -27.63
CA ILE A 15 -1.45 37.35 -27.85
C ILE A 15 0.05 37.06 -27.65
N PRO A 16 0.94 37.42 -28.60
CA PRO A 16 2.38 37.18 -28.47
C PRO A 16 3.05 38.27 -27.63
N ARG A 17 3.94 37.89 -26.70
CA ARG A 17 4.84 38.82 -25.99
C ARG A 17 6.28 38.66 -26.47
N SER A 18 6.87 39.77 -26.90
CA SER A 18 8.28 39.95 -27.25
C SER A 18 9.16 40.16 -25.99
N PRO A 19 10.50 39.90 -26.07
CA PRO A 19 11.38 39.81 -24.90
C PRO A 19 11.94 41.17 -24.44
N PRO A 20 12.34 41.33 -23.17
CA PRO A 20 12.97 42.58 -22.71
C PRO A 20 14.49 42.59 -22.90
N GLN A 21 14.97 43.76 -23.33
CA GLN A 21 16.36 44.16 -23.50
C GLN A 21 17.02 44.55 -22.17
N HIS A 22 18.35 44.40 -22.13
CA HIS A 22 19.26 44.91 -21.10
C HIS A 22 19.31 46.44 -21.04
N SER A 23 19.42 47.01 -19.84
CA SER A 23 20.08 48.31 -19.62
C SER A 23 20.66 48.41 -18.20
N THR A 24 21.93 48.79 -18.16
CA THR A 24 22.78 49.15 -17.01
C THR A 24 22.49 50.54 -16.44
N SER A 25 22.60 50.74 -15.12
CA SER A 25 23.12 52.00 -14.54
C SER A 25 23.50 51.86 -13.06
N THR A 26 24.62 52.48 -12.73
CA THR A 26 25.36 52.53 -11.47
C THR A 26 25.09 53.78 -10.62
N PHE A 27 25.47 53.70 -9.33
CA PHE A 27 25.88 54.76 -8.36
C PHE A 27 24.84 55.53 -7.53
N GLY A 28 25.09 55.56 -6.19
CA GLY A 28 24.67 56.64 -5.28
C GLY A 28 24.38 56.24 -3.82
N GLU A 29 25.41 56.23 -2.95
CA GLU A 29 25.35 56.34 -1.47
C GLU A 29 25.00 57.80 -1.03
N PRO A 30 24.92 58.21 0.28
CA PRO A 30 24.79 57.51 1.59
C PRO A 30 23.78 58.19 2.58
N SER A 31 23.58 57.67 3.81
CA SER A 31 23.77 58.41 5.09
C SER A 31 23.21 57.73 6.36
N ASN A 32 23.98 57.93 7.43
CA ASN A 32 23.86 57.50 8.84
C ASN A 32 22.56 57.87 9.57
N ASN A 33 22.14 57.04 10.54
CA ASN A 33 22.07 57.48 11.95
C ASN A 33 21.90 56.34 12.97
N GLN A 34 22.38 56.66 14.18
CA GLN A 34 22.86 55.83 15.28
C GLN A 34 21.83 55.52 16.41
N TYR A 35 22.11 54.41 17.13
CA TYR A 35 21.85 54.08 18.57
C TYR A 35 20.41 53.82 19.12
N PRO A 36 20.22 53.18 20.30
CA PRO A 36 21.18 52.56 21.24
C PRO A 36 20.87 51.13 21.76
N THR A 37 21.92 50.54 22.31
CA THR A 37 21.97 49.35 23.17
C THR A 37 21.57 49.66 24.62
N HIS A 38 20.81 48.75 25.27
CA HIS A 38 20.75 48.66 26.73
C HIS A 38 20.86 47.20 27.20
N SER A 39 21.92 46.94 27.97
CA SER A 39 22.14 45.77 28.80
C SER A 39 21.36 45.89 30.13
N ARG A 40 20.75 44.79 30.59
CA ARG A 40 20.54 44.57 32.02
C ARG A 40 20.60 43.09 32.37
N SER A 41 21.47 42.80 33.32
CA SER A 41 21.68 41.55 34.04
C SER A 41 20.51 41.26 34.99
N GLY A 42 20.18 39.98 35.15
CA GLY A 42 19.23 39.50 36.14
C GLY A 42 19.40 38.00 36.37
N SER A 43 19.96 37.65 37.53
CA SER A 43 20.15 36.30 38.04
C SER A 43 18.82 35.64 38.42
N VAL A 44 18.59 34.38 38.03
CA VAL A 44 17.73 33.45 38.79
C VAL A 44 18.28 32.02 38.68
N THR A 45 18.70 31.53 39.85
CA THR A 45 18.81 30.14 40.32
C THR A 45 18.04 29.05 39.56
N ALA A 46 18.76 28.02 39.10
CA ALA A 46 18.20 26.72 38.71
C ALA A 46 18.24 25.76 39.91
N LEU A 47 17.07 25.43 40.44
CA LEU A 47 16.85 24.33 41.39
C LEU A 47 16.48 23.09 40.58
N ALA A 48 17.36 22.08 40.60
CA ALA A 48 17.06 20.73 40.15
C ALA A 48 16.32 19.97 41.27
N PRO A 49 15.24 19.22 40.98
CA PRO A 49 14.79 18.16 41.85
C PRO A 49 15.43 16.84 41.40
N SER A 50 16.34 16.35 42.24
CA SER A 50 16.70 14.94 42.34
C SER A 50 15.48 14.14 42.80
N ILE A 51 15.01 13.20 41.99
CA ILE A 51 14.05 12.18 42.43
C ILE A 51 14.77 10.83 42.39
N SER A 52 14.94 10.31 43.61
CA SER A 52 15.44 9.00 43.97
C SER A 52 14.58 7.87 43.39
N LEU A 53 15.24 6.92 42.72
CA LEU A 53 14.70 5.60 42.43
C LEU A 53 14.68 4.78 43.73
N SER A 54 13.49 4.62 44.32
CA SER A 54 13.25 3.63 45.38
C SER A 54 12.76 2.32 44.76
N SER A 55 13.49 1.26 45.08
CA SER A 55 13.18 -0.13 44.75
C SER A 55 12.01 -0.63 45.62
N GLY A 56 10.80 -0.55 45.07
CA GLY A 56 9.60 -1.16 45.65
C GLY A 56 9.40 -2.58 45.16
N THR A 57 9.67 -3.56 46.02
CA THR A 57 9.32 -4.98 45.87
C THR A 57 7.80 -5.15 45.80
N SER A 58 7.28 -5.72 44.70
CA SER A 58 5.86 -6.09 44.60
C SER A 58 5.65 -7.56 44.95
N ASN A 59 4.89 -7.77 46.03
CA ASN A 59 4.37 -9.04 46.49
C ASN A 59 3.38 -9.62 45.47
N THR A 60 3.62 -10.84 45.01
CA THR A 60 2.70 -11.66 44.25
C THR A 60 1.61 -12.22 45.19
N ARG A 61 0.41 -11.63 45.17
CA ARG A 61 -0.80 -12.26 45.74
C ARG A 61 -1.60 -12.93 44.63
N SER A 62 -1.65 -14.25 44.70
CA SER A 62 -2.53 -15.11 43.93
C SER A 62 -4.01 -14.74 44.16
N ARG A 63 -4.76 -14.47 43.10
CA ARG A 63 -6.23 -14.54 43.12
C ARG A 63 -6.70 -15.63 42.17
N LYS A 64 -7.31 -16.65 42.77
CA LYS A 64 -8.06 -17.74 42.14
C LYS A 64 -9.26 -17.15 41.39
N TYR A 65 -9.47 -17.57 40.15
CA TYR A 65 -10.74 -17.43 39.44
C TYR A 65 -11.57 -18.72 39.60
N PRO A 66 -12.89 -18.64 39.86
CA PRO A 66 -13.76 -19.80 39.93
C PRO A 66 -14.24 -20.25 38.53
N SER A 67 -14.41 -21.56 38.37
CA SER A 67 -14.93 -22.23 37.18
C SER A 67 -16.42 -21.93 36.95
N PRO A 68 -16.90 -21.84 35.69
CA PRO A 68 -18.31 -22.03 35.38
C PRO A 68 -18.61 -23.49 35.00
N LEU A 69 -19.51 -24.11 35.76
CA LEU A 69 -20.31 -25.24 35.27
C LEU A 69 -21.26 -24.72 34.17
N HIS A 70 -21.40 -25.47 33.07
CA HIS A 70 -22.69 -25.85 32.49
C HIS A 70 -22.48 -26.78 31.28
N SER A 71 -23.04 -27.97 31.37
CA SER A 71 -23.18 -28.96 30.30
C SER A 71 -24.33 -28.57 29.36
N PRO A 72 -24.21 -28.73 28.03
CA PRO A 72 -25.37 -28.75 27.14
C PRO A 72 -25.90 -30.19 26.95
N PRO A 73 -27.21 -30.37 26.70
CA PRO A 73 -27.82 -31.68 26.55
C PRO A 73 -27.58 -32.29 25.16
N GLN A 74 -27.50 -33.61 25.14
CA GLN A 74 -27.50 -34.44 23.93
C GLN A 74 -28.84 -34.35 23.20
N LEU A 75 -28.81 -34.24 21.87
CA LEU A 75 -29.90 -34.70 21.02
C LEU A 75 -29.36 -35.43 19.78
N SER A 76 -29.93 -36.60 19.58
CA SER A 76 -29.65 -37.65 18.62
C SER A 76 -30.19 -37.37 17.21
N GLU A 77 -29.46 -37.90 16.22
CA GLU A 77 -29.91 -38.50 14.94
C GLU A 77 -30.97 -37.80 14.07
N LEU A 78 -30.59 -37.50 12.82
CA LEU A 78 -31.11 -38.19 11.60
C LEU A 78 -30.45 -37.57 10.34
N LEU A 79 -29.56 -38.34 9.72
CA LEU A 79 -29.07 -38.15 8.35
C LEU A 79 -29.87 -39.08 7.42
N PRO A 80 -30.11 -38.70 6.15
CA PRO A 80 -30.27 -39.65 5.08
C PRO A 80 -29.10 -39.62 4.09
N ASP A 81 -28.89 -40.79 3.49
CA ASP A 81 -27.75 -41.25 2.72
C ASP A 81 -27.45 -40.54 1.40
N SER A 82 -26.20 -40.69 0.96
CA SER A 82 -25.64 -40.32 -0.36
C SER A 82 -26.25 -41.14 -1.52
N PRO A 83 -25.97 -40.78 -2.79
CA PRO A 83 -24.83 -41.45 -3.43
C PRO A 83 -23.93 -40.56 -4.30
N THR A 84 -22.64 -40.66 -3.98
CA THR A 84 -21.46 -40.72 -4.84
C THR A 84 -21.60 -40.48 -6.36
N ASN A 85 -20.85 -39.49 -6.85
CA ASN A 85 -20.12 -39.62 -8.12
C ASN A 85 -18.69 -39.07 -7.94
N ARG A 86 -17.72 -39.98 -7.95
CA ARG A 86 -16.27 -39.72 -7.92
C ARG A 86 -15.70 -39.92 -9.32
N SER A 87 -15.18 -38.84 -9.91
CA SER A 87 -13.93 -38.77 -10.69
C SER A 87 -13.84 -37.31 -11.15
N THR A 88 -12.83 -36.53 -10.76
CA THR A 88 -11.47 -36.58 -11.29
C THR A 88 -10.49 -36.02 -10.25
N LEU A 89 -9.43 -36.79 -9.96
CA LEU A 89 -8.30 -36.35 -9.15
C LEU A 89 -7.53 -35.24 -9.88
N VAL A 90 -7.53 -34.04 -9.30
CA VAL A 90 -6.45 -33.07 -9.49
C VAL A 90 -5.41 -33.38 -8.42
N ASN A 91 -4.27 -33.94 -8.84
CA ASN A 91 -3.10 -34.14 -7.99
C ASN A 91 -2.55 -32.76 -7.58
N SER A 92 -2.96 -32.25 -6.42
CA SER A 92 -2.26 -31.13 -5.80
C SER A 92 -1.12 -31.69 -4.95
N THR A 93 0.08 -31.18 -5.20
CA THR A 93 1.33 -31.50 -4.51
C THR A 93 1.25 -31.28 -2.98
N TYR A 94 0.18 -30.64 -2.50
CA TYR A 94 -0.08 -30.34 -1.09
C TYR A 94 -0.45 -31.54 -0.22
N GLN A 95 -1.02 -32.62 -0.79
CA GLN A 95 -1.35 -33.82 0.01
C GLN A 95 -0.11 -34.56 0.52
N ARG A 96 1.09 -34.25 0.01
CA ARG A 96 2.34 -34.90 0.41
C ARG A 96 2.95 -34.30 1.70
N TYR A 97 2.46 -33.14 2.16
CA TYR A 97 3.05 -32.39 3.29
C TYR A 97 2.20 -32.38 4.57
N LEU A 98 1.03 -33.01 4.58
CA LEU A 98 0.27 -33.21 5.82
C LEU A 98 0.76 -34.49 6.51
N PRO A 99 1.46 -34.42 7.65
CA PRO A 99 1.87 -35.62 8.36
C PRO A 99 0.62 -36.37 8.83
N THR A 100 0.42 -37.57 8.32
CA THR A 100 -0.68 -38.47 8.70
C THR A 100 -0.53 -39.04 10.12
N ASN A 101 0.53 -38.69 10.85
CA ASN A 101 0.75 -39.07 12.24
C ASN A 101 1.29 -37.89 13.06
N ILE A 102 0.40 -37.08 13.62
CA ILE A 102 0.78 -36.19 14.73
C ILE A 102 1.06 -37.10 15.93
N MET A 103 2.34 -37.33 16.25
CA MET A 103 2.74 -37.93 17.51
C MET A 103 2.17 -37.08 18.66
N ARG A 104 1.13 -37.58 19.33
CA ARG A 104 0.60 -36.96 20.56
C ARG A 104 1.64 -37.14 21.67
N VAL A 105 2.41 -36.09 21.93
CA VAL A 105 3.28 -36.03 23.12
C VAL A 105 2.37 -35.98 24.35
N SER A 106 2.37 -37.03 25.17
CA SER A 106 1.65 -37.03 26.43
C SER A 106 2.31 -36.06 27.42
N ARG A 107 1.50 -35.43 28.29
CA ARG A 107 1.97 -34.50 29.32
C ARG A 107 3.09 -35.08 30.21
N ASN A 108 3.16 -36.41 30.36
CA ASN A 108 4.16 -37.08 31.18
C ASN A 108 5.54 -37.15 30.50
N ASN A 109 5.60 -37.13 29.17
CA ASN A 109 6.87 -37.25 28.43
C ASN A 109 7.43 -35.89 28.00
N ALA A 110 6.62 -34.82 28.02
CA ALA A 110 7.03 -33.47 27.63
C ALA A 110 8.21 -32.93 28.47
N LYS A 111 8.22 -33.23 29.78
CA LYS A 111 9.32 -32.83 30.68
C LYS A 111 10.62 -33.54 30.33
N THR A 112 10.54 -34.82 29.96
CA THR A 112 11.71 -35.62 29.54
C THR A 112 12.29 -35.12 28.23
N TYR A 113 11.44 -34.83 27.24
CA TYR A 113 11.89 -34.27 25.96
C TYR A 113 12.47 -32.86 26.11
N LEU A 114 11.88 -32.03 26.97
CA LEU A 114 12.41 -30.70 27.27
C LEU A 114 13.77 -30.78 27.95
N ASN A 115 13.93 -31.68 28.94
CA ASN A 115 15.20 -31.88 29.63
C ASN A 115 16.29 -32.42 28.69
N LEU A 116 15.95 -33.36 27.81
CA LEU A 116 16.87 -33.88 26.79
C LEU A 116 17.27 -32.80 25.78
N SER A 117 16.31 -31.97 25.34
CA SER A 117 16.58 -30.85 24.44
C SER A 117 17.49 -29.80 25.09
N ILE A 118 17.24 -29.45 26.36
CA ILE A 118 18.08 -28.51 27.11
C ILE A 118 19.50 -29.09 27.27
N ALA A 119 19.62 -30.36 27.67
CA ALA A 119 20.92 -31.01 27.80
C ALA A 119 21.70 -31.04 26.48
N PHE A 120 21.02 -31.34 25.37
CA PHE A 120 21.61 -31.35 24.04
C PHE A 120 22.06 -29.96 23.59
N ASN A 121 21.26 -28.92 23.82
CA ASN A 121 21.62 -27.55 23.48
C ASN A 121 22.77 -27.03 24.35
N ILE A 122 22.83 -27.39 25.64
CA ILE A 122 23.97 -27.05 26.51
C ILE A 122 25.25 -27.72 26.00
N LEU A 123 25.20 -29.02 25.66
CA LEU A 123 26.35 -29.74 25.08
C LEU A 123 26.79 -29.15 23.74
N PHE A 124 25.84 -28.76 22.89
CA PHE A 124 26.11 -28.11 21.61
C PHE A 124 26.78 -26.75 21.79
N LEU A 125 26.30 -25.93 22.73
CA LEU A 125 26.92 -24.65 23.06
C LEU A 125 28.31 -24.83 23.68
N ILE A 126 28.51 -25.83 24.54
CA ILE A 126 29.83 -26.18 25.09
C ILE A 126 30.79 -26.57 23.95
N ALA A 127 30.33 -27.35 22.96
CA ALA A 127 31.14 -27.75 21.80
C ALA A 127 31.50 -26.57 20.87
N ILE A 128 30.63 -25.56 20.76
CA ILE A 128 30.87 -24.37 19.92
C ILE A 128 31.74 -23.33 20.62
N PHE A 129 31.62 -23.17 21.94
CA PHE A 129 32.24 -22.07 22.69
C PHE A 129 33.44 -22.48 23.57
N LEU A 130 33.81 -23.76 23.65
CA LEU A 130 35.12 -24.16 24.19
C LEU A 130 36.19 -24.07 23.10
N PRO A 131 37.36 -23.45 23.38
CA PRO A 131 38.49 -23.44 22.45
C PRO A 131 38.95 -24.88 22.14
N SER A 132 39.13 -25.18 20.86
CA SER A 132 39.33 -26.52 20.31
C SER A 132 40.48 -27.31 20.96
N GLU A 133 41.56 -26.66 21.40
CA GLU A 133 42.69 -27.35 22.05
C GLU A 133 42.33 -28.03 23.38
N HIS A 134 41.40 -27.48 24.18
CA HIS A 134 40.96 -28.12 25.43
C HIS A 134 39.95 -29.25 25.18
N ALA A 135 39.15 -29.15 24.12
CA ALA A 135 38.17 -30.17 23.75
C ALA A 135 38.83 -31.42 23.11
N HIS A 136 39.96 -31.25 22.42
CA HIS A 136 40.76 -32.36 21.88
C HIS A 136 41.33 -33.26 23.00
N ASN A 137 41.84 -32.67 24.09
CA ASN A 137 42.42 -33.41 25.21
C ASN A 137 41.42 -34.25 26.03
N ILE A 138 40.13 -33.87 26.03
CA ILE A 138 39.10 -34.54 26.83
C ILE A 138 38.46 -35.72 26.07
N VAL A 139 38.25 -35.57 24.77
CA VAL A 139 37.45 -36.51 23.96
C VAL A 139 38.31 -37.54 23.23
N GLY A 140 39.61 -37.26 23.07
CA GLY A 140 40.59 -38.16 22.48
C GLY A 140 40.46 -38.28 20.95
N ASP A 141 41.59 -38.36 20.26
CA ASP A 141 41.68 -38.23 18.79
C ASP A 141 40.85 -39.27 18.01
N LYS A 142 40.63 -40.45 18.60
CA LYS A 142 39.80 -41.51 18.00
C LYS A 142 38.32 -41.18 17.92
N ALA A 143 37.79 -40.36 18.83
CA ALA A 143 36.38 -39.99 18.82
C ALA A 143 36.14 -38.81 17.85
N TRP A 144 37.08 -37.89 17.74
CA TRP A 144 37.05 -36.79 16.77
C TRP A 144 37.08 -37.30 15.31
N GLY A 145 37.91 -38.29 15.00
CA GLY A 145 37.95 -38.90 13.67
C GLY A 145 36.64 -39.57 13.23
N LYS A 146 35.75 -39.94 14.17
CA LYS A 146 34.40 -40.43 13.84
C LYS A 146 33.40 -39.31 13.59
N ILE A 147 33.58 -38.14 14.20
CA ILE A 147 32.68 -36.98 14.05
C ILE A 147 32.90 -36.29 12.69
N GLU A 148 34.16 -36.22 12.23
CA GLU A 148 34.49 -35.76 10.87
C GLU A 148 33.82 -36.59 9.77
N GLN A 149 33.64 -37.89 10.01
CA GLN A 149 33.00 -38.81 9.06
C GLN A 149 31.51 -38.48 8.80
N TYR A 150 30.87 -37.69 9.65
CA TYR A 150 29.47 -37.26 9.50
C TYR A 150 29.30 -35.87 8.87
N GLY A 151 30.38 -35.23 8.39
CA GLY A 151 30.31 -34.05 7.51
C GLY A 151 29.74 -32.77 8.13
N LEU A 152 29.66 -32.68 9.46
CA LEU A 152 29.00 -31.57 10.17
C LEU A 152 29.89 -30.33 10.41
N LEU A 153 31.12 -30.29 9.88
CA LEU A 153 32.06 -29.17 10.06
C LEU A 153 32.69 -28.64 8.75
N ASN A 154 32.04 -28.82 7.60
CA ASN A 154 32.43 -28.10 6.38
C ASN A 154 31.73 -26.74 6.28
N ASN A 155 32.19 -25.77 7.08
CA ASN A 155 31.99 -24.36 6.80
C ASN A 155 33.29 -23.78 6.21
N ARG A 156 33.33 -23.66 4.88
CA ARG A 156 34.24 -22.72 4.20
C ARG A 156 33.41 -21.77 3.33
N TRP A 157 33.08 -20.63 3.91
CA TRP A 157 32.89 -19.38 3.16
C TRP A 157 34.28 -18.73 3.01
N GLY A 158 34.72 -18.52 1.76
CA GLY A 158 35.98 -17.86 1.43
C GLY A 158 36.55 -18.42 0.13
N GLY A 159 36.61 -17.60 -0.92
CA GLY A 159 36.70 -18.04 -2.31
C GLY A 159 38.03 -18.62 -2.76
N ALA A 160 37.97 -19.36 -3.86
CA ALA A 160 39.02 -19.45 -4.88
C ALA A 160 38.42 -20.13 -6.13
N SER A 161 38.49 -19.40 -7.22
CA SER A 161 38.40 -19.86 -8.60
C SER A 161 39.46 -20.92 -8.93
N GLN A 162 39.19 -21.70 -9.98
CA GLN A 162 40.10 -22.62 -10.69
C GLN A 162 40.48 -23.89 -9.93
N ASP A 163 39.75 -24.97 -10.21
CA ASP A 163 40.28 -26.16 -10.89
C ASP A 163 39.27 -27.29 -10.78
N LEU A 164 38.72 -27.72 -11.93
CA LEU A 164 38.29 -29.10 -12.20
C LEU A 164 37.76 -29.18 -13.63
N LEU A 165 38.70 -29.24 -14.58
CA LEU A 165 38.46 -29.78 -15.92
C LEU A 165 39.03 -31.20 -15.99
N SER A 166 38.27 -32.05 -16.68
CA SER A 166 38.51 -33.46 -17.03
C SER A 166 38.32 -34.44 -15.86
N THR A 167 37.34 -35.34 -15.93
CA THR A 167 37.37 -36.47 -16.86
C THR A 167 36.00 -37.12 -17.04
N ASN A 168 35.74 -37.50 -18.29
CA ASN A 168 34.86 -38.57 -18.81
C ASN A 168 33.85 -38.09 -19.84
N GLY A 169 34.11 -38.53 -21.08
CA GLY A 169 33.32 -38.27 -22.26
C GLY A 169 31.90 -38.78 -22.12
N VAL A 170 31.00 -37.84 -21.90
CA VAL A 170 29.62 -37.92 -22.36
C VAL A 170 29.51 -36.78 -23.35
N SER A 171 29.05 -37.08 -24.56
CA SER A 171 28.70 -36.10 -25.58
C SER A 171 27.82 -35.04 -24.93
N GLN A 172 28.41 -33.87 -24.65
CA GLN A 172 27.66 -32.70 -24.25
C GLN A 172 26.87 -32.25 -25.48
N LEU A 173 25.64 -32.75 -25.60
CA LEU A 173 24.58 -31.91 -26.13
C LEU A 173 24.66 -30.61 -25.34
N PRO A 174 24.70 -29.43 -25.99
CA PRO A 174 24.72 -28.19 -25.24
C PRO A 174 23.44 -28.21 -24.39
N LEU A 175 23.59 -28.36 -23.07
CA LEU A 175 22.58 -27.88 -22.15
C LEU A 175 22.53 -26.38 -22.45
N GLN A 176 21.59 -25.96 -23.29
CA GLN A 176 21.11 -24.60 -23.25
C GLN A 176 20.79 -24.37 -21.78
N SER A 177 21.63 -23.58 -21.11
CA SER A 177 21.33 -23.05 -19.79
C SER A 177 19.88 -22.59 -19.86
N ALA A 178 19.00 -23.22 -19.07
CA ALA A 178 17.60 -22.85 -19.09
C ALA A 178 17.57 -21.34 -18.89
N LYS A 179 17.09 -20.58 -19.89
CA LYS A 179 17.04 -19.11 -19.85
C LYS A 179 16.46 -18.74 -18.49
N THR A 180 17.27 -18.14 -17.64
CA THR A 180 16.76 -17.50 -16.44
C THR A 180 15.99 -16.26 -16.88
N CYS A 181 14.99 -15.87 -16.10
CA CYS A 181 14.20 -14.66 -16.34
C CYS A 181 14.33 -13.77 -15.11
N SER A 182 15.55 -13.29 -14.89
CA SER A 182 15.87 -12.24 -13.92
C SER A 182 15.54 -10.86 -14.50
N MET A 183 15.43 -9.86 -13.61
CA MET A 183 15.29 -8.46 -14.05
C MET A 183 16.52 -7.96 -14.83
N CYS A 184 17.71 -8.51 -14.53
CA CYS A 184 18.94 -8.15 -15.22
C CYS A 184 19.03 -8.71 -16.64
N GLU A 185 18.45 -9.87 -16.90
CA GLU A 185 18.44 -10.44 -18.26
C GLU A 185 17.52 -9.68 -19.20
N VAL A 186 16.38 -9.20 -18.69
CA VAL A 186 15.40 -8.46 -19.49
C VAL A 186 15.76 -6.98 -19.63
N ASN A 187 16.55 -6.43 -18.70
CA ASN A 187 17.00 -5.04 -18.74
C ASN A 187 18.45 -4.92 -18.22
N PRO A 188 19.45 -5.29 -19.04
CA PRO A 188 20.86 -5.29 -18.62
C PRO A 188 21.40 -3.88 -18.36
N GLU A 189 20.97 -2.88 -19.12
CA GLU A 189 21.37 -1.47 -18.93
C GLU A 189 20.94 -0.95 -17.55
N PHE A 190 19.66 -1.15 -17.19
CA PHE A 190 19.18 -0.74 -15.86
C PHE A 190 19.80 -1.59 -14.74
N CYS A 191 20.15 -2.85 -15.00
CA CYS A 191 20.87 -3.67 -14.03
C CYS A 191 22.31 -3.20 -13.80
N GLU A 192 23.00 -2.73 -14.83
CA GLU A 192 24.33 -2.11 -14.67
C GLU A 192 24.24 -0.82 -13.83
N GLU A 193 23.20 -0.01 -14.04
CA GLU A 193 22.96 1.21 -13.28
C GLU A 193 22.55 0.95 -11.81
N PHE A 194 21.54 0.09 -11.60
CA PHE A 194 20.89 -0.07 -10.31
C PHE A 194 21.43 -1.24 -9.49
N GLY A 195 22.00 -2.26 -10.13
CA GLY A 195 22.56 -3.45 -9.51
C GLY A 195 21.55 -4.57 -9.28
N GLU A 196 21.97 -5.81 -9.54
CA GLU A 196 21.16 -7.04 -9.41
C GLU A 196 20.57 -7.22 -8.00
N ASP A 197 21.36 -7.00 -6.96
CA ASP A 197 20.91 -7.08 -5.56
C ASP A 197 19.77 -6.09 -5.27
N ASN A 198 19.82 -4.89 -5.86
CA ASN A 198 18.81 -3.88 -5.63
C ASN A 198 17.52 -4.20 -6.40
N LEU A 199 17.64 -4.69 -7.64
CA LEU A 199 16.50 -5.21 -8.40
C LEU A 199 15.83 -6.38 -7.67
N THR A 200 16.62 -7.29 -7.09
CA THR A 200 16.10 -8.41 -6.29
C THR A 200 15.40 -7.92 -5.02
N LYS A 201 15.99 -6.98 -4.28
CA LYS A 201 15.37 -6.38 -3.08
C LYS A 201 14.07 -5.63 -3.41
N ALA A 202 13.94 -5.10 -4.62
CA ALA A 202 12.74 -4.39 -5.04
C ALA A 202 11.50 -5.30 -5.12
N LEU A 203 11.68 -6.62 -5.18
CA LEU A 203 10.60 -7.61 -5.21
C LEU A 203 10.12 -7.87 -3.78
N GLY A 204 9.07 -7.17 -3.35
CA GLY A 204 8.50 -7.30 -2.00
C GLY A 204 7.72 -8.61 -1.82
N PHE A 205 6.89 -8.94 -2.80
CA PHE A 205 6.20 -10.23 -2.88
C PHE A 205 5.92 -10.54 -4.36
N LEU A 206 6.27 -11.75 -4.82
CA LEU A 206 6.13 -12.09 -6.23
C LEU A 206 4.73 -12.59 -6.58
N GLY A 207 4.15 -13.46 -5.75
CA GLY A 207 2.92 -14.18 -6.08
C GLY A 207 3.03 -15.07 -7.33
N THR A 208 1.91 -15.65 -7.77
CA THR A 208 1.85 -16.49 -8.97
C THR A 208 1.89 -15.67 -10.26
N ASN A 209 1.48 -14.39 -10.18
CA ASN A 209 1.29 -13.48 -11.32
C ASN A 209 0.19 -13.92 -12.31
N ASN A 210 -0.69 -14.87 -11.98
CA ASN A 210 -1.67 -15.38 -12.94
C ASN A 210 -2.54 -14.27 -13.54
N ARG A 211 -3.09 -13.36 -12.71
CA ARG A 211 -3.88 -12.22 -13.23
C ARG A 211 -3.05 -11.28 -14.10
N LEU A 212 -1.81 -10.98 -13.71
CA LEU A 212 -0.91 -10.14 -14.51
C LEU A 212 -0.59 -10.80 -15.86
N ARG A 213 -0.27 -12.09 -15.88
CA ARG A 213 -0.03 -12.85 -17.10
C ARG A 213 -1.27 -12.91 -17.99
N ARG A 214 -2.47 -13.06 -17.42
CA ARG A 214 -3.75 -12.97 -18.14
C ARG A 214 -3.95 -11.60 -18.81
N ALA A 215 -3.64 -10.51 -18.10
CA ALA A 215 -3.66 -9.17 -18.69
C ALA A 215 -2.63 -9.04 -19.83
N LEU A 216 -1.41 -9.57 -19.65
CA LEU A 216 -0.35 -9.55 -20.67
C LEU A 216 -0.70 -10.42 -21.89
N VAL A 217 -1.38 -11.56 -21.73
CA VAL A 217 -1.91 -12.38 -22.83
C VAL A 217 -2.88 -11.54 -23.67
N LYS A 218 -3.81 -10.82 -23.03
CA LYS A 218 -4.72 -9.90 -23.73
C LYS A 218 -3.93 -8.87 -24.53
N MET A 219 -2.93 -8.22 -23.92
CA MET A 219 -2.10 -7.20 -24.57
C MET A 219 -1.31 -7.78 -25.76
N ARG A 220 -0.67 -8.95 -25.61
CA ARG A 220 0.05 -9.68 -26.67
C ARG A 220 -0.84 -10.02 -27.86
N SER A 221 -2.13 -10.28 -27.63
CA SER A 221 -3.09 -10.56 -28.71
C SER A 221 -3.51 -9.32 -29.53
N GLY A 222 -2.97 -8.13 -29.21
CA GLY A 222 -3.29 -6.88 -29.90
C GLY A 222 -4.64 -6.28 -29.51
N GLN A 223 -5.32 -6.84 -28.50
CA GLN A 223 -6.56 -6.27 -27.98
C GLN A 223 -6.29 -4.97 -27.23
N PRO A 224 -7.18 -3.97 -27.33
CA PRO A 224 -7.04 -2.75 -26.54
C PRO A 224 -7.07 -3.07 -25.05
N PHE A 225 -6.15 -2.47 -24.30
CA PHE A 225 -6.04 -2.67 -22.86
C PHE A 225 -6.22 -1.36 -22.10
N SER A 226 -6.41 -1.47 -20.80
CA SER A 226 -6.63 -0.34 -19.89
C SER A 226 -5.86 -0.48 -18.60
N VAL A 227 -5.15 0.59 -18.23
CA VAL A 227 -4.42 0.72 -16.97
C VAL A 227 -5.08 1.79 -16.12
N GLY A 228 -5.52 1.40 -14.92
CA GLY A 228 -6.05 2.29 -13.90
C GLY A 228 -5.06 2.48 -12.75
N VAL A 229 -5.01 3.67 -12.18
CA VAL A 229 -4.18 3.97 -11.00
C VAL A 229 -5.07 4.31 -9.82
N ILE A 230 -4.84 3.63 -8.70
CA ILE A 230 -5.40 3.98 -7.39
C ILE A 230 -4.24 4.38 -6.49
N GLY A 231 -4.19 5.64 -6.08
CA GLY A 231 -3.07 6.09 -5.26
C GLY A 231 -3.22 7.48 -4.64
N GLY A 232 -2.19 7.86 -3.89
CA GLY A 232 -2.12 9.13 -3.18
C GLY A 232 -1.56 10.29 -4.01
N SER A 233 -0.96 11.27 -3.33
CA SER A 233 -0.39 12.47 -3.96
C SER A 233 0.82 12.15 -4.83
N VAL A 234 1.67 11.18 -4.43
CA VAL A 234 2.80 10.75 -5.25
C VAL A 234 2.27 10.19 -6.56
N SER A 235 1.40 9.18 -6.54
CA SER A 235 0.76 8.66 -7.77
C SER A 235 0.10 9.71 -8.68
N LYS A 236 -0.50 10.75 -8.10
CA LYS A 236 -1.08 11.88 -8.84
C LYS A 236 -0.03 12.73 -9.58
N GLY A 237 1.22 12.67 -9.15
CA GLY A 237 2.36 13.36 -9.76
C GLY A 237 2.94 14.49 -8.93
N HIS A 238 2.66 14.54 -7.63
CA HIS A 238 3.28 15.50 -6.73
C HIS A 238 4.78 15.24 -6.65
N GLY A 239 5.59 16.29 -6.82
CA GLY A 239 7.05 16.20 -6.81
C GLY A 239 7.73 16.06 -8.18
N LEU A 240 6.94 16.07 -9.27
CA LEU A 240 7.45 16.05 -10.65
C LEU A 240 7.93 17.40 -11.18
N ASP A 241 7.79 18.47 -10.38
CA ASP A 241 8.20 19.84 -10.72
C ASP A 241 7.61 20.40 -12.03
N ALA A 242 6.47 19.86 -12.49
CA ALA A 242 5.85 20.30 -13.72
C ALA A 242 5.39 21.77 -13.62
N PRO A 243 5.46 22.56 -14.71
CA PRO A 243 5.09 23.98 -14.71
C PRO A 243 3.67 24.24 -14.19
N ASP A 244 2.76 23.30 -14.45
CA ASP A 244 1.34 23.40 -14.13
C ASP A 244 0.96 22.74 -12.79
N GLY A 245 1.95 22.29 -11.98
CA GLY A 245 1.74 21.61 -10.70
C GLY A 245 1.69 20.08 -10.81
N ASP A 246 0.90 19.43 -9.94
CA ASP A 246 0.76 17.97 -9.93
C ASP A 246 0.18 17.49 -11.27
N ASN A 247 0.98 16.79 -12.08
CA ASN A 247 0.57 16.31 -13.39
C ASN A 247 0.58 14.78 -13.45
N ALA A 248 -0.61 14.20 -13.54
CA ALA A 248 -0.83 12.76 -13.57
C ALA A 248 -0.45 12.09 -14.91
N HIS A 249 -0.30 12.88 -15.97
CA HIS A 249 -0.13 12.40 -17.35
C HIS A 249 1.23 12.70 -17.95
N THR A 250 2.12 13.39 -17.22
CA THR A 250 3.49 13.64 -17.67
C THR A 250 4.27 12.33 -17.78
N PRO A 251 5.12 12.14 -18.82
CA PRO A 251 5.95 10.95 -18.98
C PRO A 251 6.91 10.67 -17.81
N LYS A 252 7.16 11.66 -16.95
CA LYS A 252 7.97 11.48 -15.73
C LYS A 252 7.21 10.84 -14.56
N ASN A 253 5.88 10.74 -14.64
CA ASN A 253 5.10 10.13 -13.57
C ASN A 253 5.33 8.61 -13.55
N LEU A 254 5.65 8.04 -12.39
CA LEU A 254 5.91 6.59 -12.21
C LEU A 254 4.86 5.71 -12.88
N ASN A 255 3.57 6.06 -12.78
CA ASN A 255 2.48 5.26 -13.35
C ASN A 255 2.40 5.41 -14.86
N ARG A 256 2.75 6.60 -15.36
CA ARG A 256 2.79 6.89 -16.78
C ARG A 256 3.95 6.16 -17.46
N ILE A 257 5.11 6.08 -16.81
CA ILE A 257 6.27 5.30 -17.28
C ILE A 257 5.89 3.83 -17.48
N ILE A 258 5.15 3.24 -16.53
CA ILE A 258 4.67 1.85 -16.63
C ILE A 258 3.69 1.69 -17.80
N PHE A 259 2.74 2.62 -17.95
CA PHE A 259 1.78 2.58 -19.06
C PHE A 259 2.44 2.77 -20.42
N ASP A 260 3.36 3.74 -20.56
CA ASP A 260 4.06 4.01 -21.81
C ASP A 260 4.91 2.81 -22.22
N HIS A 261 5.60 2.17 -21.27
CA HIS A 261 6.32 0.91 -21.50
C HIS A 261 5.41 -0.19 -22.06
N LEU A 262 4.25 -0.41 -21.43
CA LEU A 262 3.26 -1.37 -21.93
C LEU A 262 2.71 -1.00 -23.31
N ASN A 263 2.49 0.29 -23.57
CA ASN A 263 1.99 0.76 -24.85
C ASN A 263 3.05 0.64 -25.96
N ASP A 264 4.32 0.79 -25.64
CA ASP A 264 5.43 0.62 -26.58
C ASP A 264 5.62 -0.87 -26.93
N LEU A 265 5.44 -1.76 -25.95
CA LEU A 265 5.44 -3.21 -26.18
C LEU A 265 4.21 -3.69 -26.96
N PHE A 266 3.04 -3.10 -26.68
CA PHE A 266 1.74 -3.52 -27.22
C PHE A 266 0.97 -2.33 -27.83
N PRO A 267 1.49 -1.72 -28.90
CA PRO A 267 0.89 -0.53 -29.47
C PRO A 267 -0.46 -0.86 -30.12
N ASN A 268 -1.45 -0.01 -29.89
CA ASN A 268 -2.73 -0.10 -30.59
C ASN A 268 -2.80 0.92 -31.73
N PRO A 269 -3.15 0.52 -32.96
CA PRO A 269 -3.19 1.44 -34.12
C PRO A 269 -4.20 2.58 -33.97
N LYS A 270 -5.20 2.44 -33.08
CA LYS A 270 -6.17 3.51 -32.80
C LYS A 270 -5.64 4.54 -31.78
N GLY A 271 -4.46 4.32 -31.22
CA GLY A 271 -3.79 5.22 -30.28
C GLY A 271 -4.25 5.04 -28.83
N ILE A 272 -4.05 6.10 -28.04
CA ILE A 272 -4.25 6.12 -26.58
C ILE A 272 -5.43 7.03 -26.22
N LYS A 273 -6.20 6.63 -25.20
CA LYS A 273 -7.15 7.47 -24.47
C LYS A 273 -6.67 7.70 -23.04
N THR A 274 -6.69 8.95 -22.57
CA THR A 274 -6.38 9.29 -21.18
C THR A 274 -7.60 9.80 -20.43
N GLY A 275 -7.63 9.57 -19.12
CA GLY A 275 -8.63 10.14 -18.18
C GLY A 275 -10.02 9.48 -18.20
N SER A 276 -10.32 8.62 -19.18
CA SER A 276 -11.56 7.85 -19.26
C SER A 276 -11.34 6.56 -20.08
N SER A 277 -12.28 5.62 -20.02
CA SER A 277 -12.18 4.38 -20.81
C SER A 277 -12.20 4.68 -22.31
N GLY A 278 -11.19 4.18 -23.02
CA GLY A 278 -11.10 4.19 -24.48
C GLY A 278 -11.60 2.90 -25.13
N ARG A 279 -12.25 1.98 -24.38
CA ARG A 279 -12.67 0.67 -24.89
C ARG A 279 -13.61 0.76 -26.08
N SER A 280 -14.60 1.64 -26.03
CA SER A 280 -15.54 1.86 -27.15
C SER A 280 -14.85 2.41 -28.40
N GLU A 281 -13.76 3.18 -28.21
CA GLU A 281 -12.91 3.69 -29.29
C GLU A 281 -11.89 2.64 -29.76
N GLY A 282 -11.74 1.52 -29.04
CA GLY A 282 -10.74 0.48 -29.29
C GLY A 282 -9.31 0.95 -29.05
N LYS A 283 -9.10 1.91 -28.14
CA LYS A 283 -7.80 2.50 -27.80
C LYS A 283 -7.19 1.89 -26.54
N ASN A 284 -5.86 1.89 -26.46
CA ASN A 284 -5.17 1.67 -25.19
C ASN A 284 -5.53 2.81 -24.24
N THR A 285 -5.75 2.49 -22.96
CA THR A 285 -6.34 3.43 -22.00
C THR A 285 -5.44 3.62 -20.79
N PHE A 286 -5.24 4.87 -20.39
CA PHE A 286 -4.59 5.23 -19.13
C PHE A 286 -5.48 6.16 -18.30
N VAL A 287 -5.93 5.69 -17.14
CA VAL A 287 -6.71 6.49 -16.19
C VAL A 287 -5.97 6.57 -14.87
N ASN A 288 -5.44 7.76 -14.56
CA ASN A 288 -4.84 8.02 -13.25
C ASN A 288 -5.90 8.55 -12.29
N GLY A 289 -6.45 7.64 -11.48
CA GLY A 289 -7.51 7.92 -10.50
C GLY A 289 -6.99 8.37 -9.13
N ALA A 290 -5.70 8.72 -9.02
CA ALA A 290 -5.08 9.04 -7.74
C ALA A 290 -5.62 10.35 -7.12
N GLN A 291 -5.79 10.34 -5.80
CA GLN A 291 -6.32 11.45 -5.02
C GLN A 291 -5.38 11.81 -3.87
N GLY A 292 -4.87 13.04 -3.91
CA GLY A 292 -3.84 13.50 -2.97
C GLY A 292 -4.33 13.57 -1.53
N GLY A 293 -3.70 12.79 -0.64
CA GLY A 293 -4.05 12.71 0.79
C GLY A 293 -5.17 11.73 1.11
N MET A 294 -5.53 10.86 0.17
CA MET A 294 -6.50 9.77 0.38
C MET A 294 -5.78 8.43 0.56
N GLY A 295 -6.28 7.61 1.48
CA GLY A 295 -5.81 6.25 1.75
C GLY A 295 -6.80 5.19 1.31
N THR A 296 -6.57 3.95 1.73
CA THR A 296 -7.47 2.83 1.46
C THR A 296 -8.83 2.99 2.15
N ASP A 297 -8.89 3.74 3.24
CA ASP A 297 -10.15 4.04 3.94
C ASP A 297 -11.14 4.86 3.09
N TYR A 298 -10.65 5.54 2.05
CA TYR A 298 -11.46 6.14 0.99
C TYR A 298 -11.61 5.19 -0.21
N PHE A 299 -10.49 4.72 -0.77
CA PHE A 299 -10.52 3.99 -2.04
C PHE A 299 -11.23 2.64 -1.96
N SER A 300 -11.24 1.98 -0.80
CA SER A 300 -11.94 0.70 -0.60
C SER A 300 -13.43 0.76 -0.96
N LEU A 301 -14.05 1.94 -0.86
CA LEU A 301 -15.45 2.15 -1.22
C LEU A 301 -15.63 3.13 -2.40
N CYS A 302 -14.62 3.92 -2.76
CA CYS A 302 -14.72 4.95 -3.79
C CYS A 302 -13.96 4.64 -5.09
N PHE A 303 -13.22 3.53 -5.22
CA PHE A 303 -12.36 3.29 -6.40
C PHE A 303 -13.13 3.35 -7.73
N ASN A 304 -14.39 2.92 -7.77
CA ASN A 304 -15.27 2.96 -8.97
C ASN A 304 -15.58 4.39 -9.46
N GLU A 305 -15.34 5.41 -8.64
CA GLU A 305 -15.46 6.81 -9.05
C GLU A 305 -14.20 7.31 -9.79
N HIS A 306 -13.08 6.58 -9.70
CA HIS A 306 -11.76 7.05 -10.15
C HIS A 306 -11.14 6.24 -11.28
N ILE A 307 -11.54 4.97 -11.43
CA ILE A 307 -11.09 4.10 -12.53
C ILE A 307 -12.29 3.45 -13.20
N PRO A 308 -12.19 3.08 -14.49
CA PRO A 308 -13.32 2.47 -15.18
C PRO A 308 -13.48 1.00 -14.78
N GLU A 309 -14.71 0.50 -14.78
CA GLU A 309 -15.04 -0.89 -14.41
C GLU A 309 -14.43 -1.93 -15.37
N ASP A 310 -14.07 -1.48 -16.58
CA ASP A 310 -13.47 -2.28 -17.63
C ASP A 310 -11.94 -2.23 -17.65
N VAL A 311 -11.32 -1.87 -16.53
CA VAL A 311 -9.86 -1.89 -16.34
C VAL A 311 -9.26 -3.30 -16.49
N ASP A 312 -8.04 -3.42 -17.02
CA ASP A 312 -7.34 -4.70 -17.18
C ASP A 312 -6.14 -4.84 -16.23
N LEU A 313 -5.49 -3.73 -15.89
CA LEU A 313 -4.41 -3.65 -14.90
C LEU A 313 -4.63 -2.46 -13.97
N VAL A 314 -4.60 -2.69 -12.67
CA VAL A 314 -4.69 -1.65 -11.64
C VAL A 314 -3.36 -1.55 -10.91
N LEU A 315 -2.76 -0.36 -10.94
CA LEU A 315 -1.59 -0.01 -10.14
C LEU A 315 -2.08 0.62 -8.83
N ILE A 316 -1.73 0.03 -7.69
CA ILE A 316 -2.04 0.57 -6.37
C ILE A 316 -0.77 1.14 -5.75
N GLU A 317 -0.78 2.39 -5.31
CA GLU A 317 0.29 2.98 -4.50
C GLU A 317 -0.34 3.85 -3.41
N LEU A 318 -0.42 3.25 -2.22
CA LEU A 318 -0.99 3.88 -1.02
C LEU A 318 -0.08 3.65 0.21
N SER A 319 1.16 3.23 -0.01
CA SER A 319 2.03 2.72 1.06
C SER A 319 2.36 3.77 2.11
N ILE A 320 2.38 5.05 1.72
CA ILE A 320 2.63 6.17 2.64
C ILE A 320 1.36 6.92 3.08
N ASN A 321 0.22 6.67 2.43
CA ASN A 321 -1.05 7.31 2.74
C ASN A 321 -1.76 6.62 3.90
N ASP A 322 -1.66 5.31 3.94
CA ASP A 322 -2.16 4.53 5.05
C ASP A 322 -1.20 4.62 6.25
N GLU A 323 -1.75 4.93 7.41
CA GLU A 323 -1.05 4.79 8.69
C GLU A 323 -0.88 3.31 9.08
N VAL A 324 0.02 3.04 10.05
CA VAL A 324 0.22 1.70 10.62
C VAL A 324 -0.90 1.38 11.62
N LEU A 325 -2.12 1.23 11.10
CA LEU A 325 -3.32 0.91 11.86
C LEU A 325 -3.95 -0.37 11.31
N ILE A 326 -4.37 -1.28 12.19
CA ILE A 326 -5.05 -2.52 11.79
C ILE A 326 -6.28 -2.25 10.92
N ARG A 327 -7.00 -1.15 11.14
CA ARG A 327 -8.13 -0.76 10.29
C ARG A 327 -7.74 -0.62 8.81
N ASN A 328 -6.50 -0.21 8.53
CA ASN A 328 -5.99 -0.05 7.17
C ASN A 328 -5.67 -1.39 6.49
N MET A 329 -5.42 -2.47 7.25
CA MET A 329 -5.38 -3.82 6.68
C MET A 329 -6.75 -4.21 6.15
N ASN A 330 -7.82 -3.94 6.92
CA ASN A 330 -9.19 -4.25 6.51
C ASN A 330 -9.58 -3.46 5.26
N THR A 331 -9.28 -2.16 5.20
CA THR A 331 -9.65 -1.33 4.04
C THR A 331 -8.80 -1.65 2.81
N TYR A 332 -7.51 -1.96 2.96
CA TYR A 332 -6.70 -2.45 1.84
C TYR A 332 -7.20 -3.81 1.31
N GLU A 333 -7.59 -4.73 2.21
CA GLU A 333 -8.25 -5.98 1.84
C GLU A 333 -9.56 -5.74 1.08
N LEU A 334 -10.43 -4.87 1.57
CA LEU A 334 -11.69 -4.52 0.89
C LEU A 334 -11.43 -3.92 -0.51
N LEU A 335 -10.40 -3.06 -0.64
CA LEU A 335 -10.00 -2.50 -1.94
C LEU A 335 -9.57 -3.61 -2.91
N VAL A 336 -8.63 -4.49 -2.52
CA VAL A 336 -8.15 -5.58 -3.38
C VAL A 336 -9.30 -6.50 -3.81
N ARG A 337 -10.18 -6.89 -2.87
CA ARG A 337 -11.36 -7.70 -3.17
C ARG A 337 -12.29 -7.01 -4.17
N GLY A 338 -12.60 -5.73 -3.94
CA GLY A 338 -13.47 -4.95 -4.82
C GLY A 338 -12.92 -4.84 -6.24
N LEU A 339 -11.60 -4.67 -6.39
CA LEU A 339 -10.94 -4.66 -7.69
C LEU A 339 -10.98 -6.03 -8.37
N TYR A 340 -10.77 -7.13 -7.64
CA TYR A 340 -10.87 -8.48 -8.17
C TYR A 340 -12.28 -8.88 -8.59
N ASP A 341 -13.30 -8.25 -8.00
CA ASP A 341 -14.72 -8.41 -8.30
C ASP A 341 -15.19 -7.63 -9.55
N LEU A 342 -14.33 -6.78 -10.13
CA LEU A 342 -14.63 -6.04 -11.36
C LEU A 342 -14.84 -6.99 -12.56
N PRO A 343 -15.69 -6.62 -13.53
CA PRO A 343 -16.10 -7.49 -14.64
C PRO A 343 -14.95 -8.14 -15.42
N ASN A 344 -13.86 -7.42 -15.65
CA ASN A 344 -12.72 -7.94 -16.42
C ASN A 344 -11.70 -8.73 -15.59
N GLN A 345 -11.95 -8.92 -14.29
CA GLN A 345 -11.03 -9.59 -13.38
C GLN A 345 -9.59 -9.05 -13.50
N PRO A 346 -9.40 -7.73 -13.31
CA PRO A 346 -8.12 -7.07 -13.60
C PRO A 346 -6.97 -7.68 -12.82
N ALA A 347 -5.77 -7.55 -13.38
CA ALA A 347 -4.54 -7.66 -12.63
C ALA A 347 -4.43 -6.50 -11.64
N VAL A 348 -3.87 -6.77 -10.46
CA VAL A 348 -3.52 -5.73 -9.48
C VAL A 348 -2.03 -5.85 -9.21
N MET A 349 -1.31 -4.73 -9.30
CA MET A 349 0.09 -4.62 -8.86
C MET A 349 0.18 -3.59 -7.75
N ASN A 350 0.75 -3.99 -6.62
CA ASN A 350 1.00 -3.09 -5.50
C ASN A 350 2.40 -2.46 -5.64
N LEU A 351 2.45 -1.14 -5.74
CA LEU A 351 3.68 -0.37 -5.79
C LEU A 351 3.90 0.27 -4.42
N GLN A 352 5.11 0.13 -3.88
CA GLN A 352 5.46 0.68 -2.57
C GLN A 352 6.57 1.71 -2.67
N ILE A 353 6.24 2.91 -2.23
CA ILE A 353 7.18 3.98 -1.96
C ILE A 353 7.33 4.20 -0.45
N PHE A 354 8.18 5.14 -0.05
CA PHE A 354 8.41 5.49 1.35
C PHE A 354 8.54 6.99 1.53
N ALA A 355 8.37 7.42 2.77
CA ALA A 355 8.50 8.80 3.20
C ALA A 355 9.30 8.86 4.49
N LEU A 356 9.96 9.98 4.73
CA LEU A 356 10.84 10.21 5.89
C LEU A 356 10.29 11.26 6.86
N MET A 357 9.16 11.90 6.54
CA MET A 357 8.57 12.95 7.40
C MET A 357 7.63 12.44 8.51
N PHE A 358 7.23 11.17 8.45
CA PHE A 358 6.28 10.61 9.40
C PHE A 358 6.97 10.18 10.70
N GLN A 359 6.16 9.89 11.74
CA GLN A 359 6.66 9.43 13.03
C GLN A 359 7.53 8.16 12.92
N TYR A 360 7.20 7.29 11.97
CA TYR A 360 7.93 6.08 11.66
C TYR A 360 8.27 6.06 10.16
N VAL A 361 9.35 5.39 9.80
CA VAL A 361 9.65 5.04 8.40
C VAL A 361 8.74 3.90 7.90
N ALA A 362 8.18 3.13 8.84
CA ALA A 362 7.17 2.13 8.56
C ALA A 362 5.79 2.79 8.41
N ASN A 363 5.06 2.41 7.37
CA ASN A 363 3.77 2.99 7.01
C ASN A 363 2.80 1.86 6.59
N GLY A 364 1.66 2.20 5.99
CA GLY A 364 0.65 1.23 5.54
C GLY A 364 1.19 0.17 4.59
N GLY A 365 2.23 0.47 3.80
CA GLY A 365 2.89 -0.52 2.95
C GLY A 365 3.40 -1.77 3.69
N ASP A 366 3.82 -1.61 4.94
CA ASP A 366 4.24 -2.75 5.78
C ASP A 366 3.04 -3.64 6.17
N LEU A 367 1.84 -3.06 6.28
CA LEU A 367 0.59 -3.78 6.53
C LEU A 367 -0.01 -4.37 5.25
N HIS A 368 0.16 -3.71 4.11
CA HIS A 368 -0.33 -4.17 2.80
C HIS A 368 0.28 -5.51 2.40
N HIS A 369 1.51 -5.83 2.83
CA HIS A 369 2.18 -7.10 2.52
C HIS A 369 1.41 -8.34 3.00
N GLY A 370 0.83 -8.29 4.21
CA GLY A 370 0.05 -9.42 4.73
C GLY A 370 -1.18 -9.72 3.87
N ILE A 371 -1.80 -8.67 3.35
CA ILE A 371 -2.94 -8.79 2.42
C ILE A 371 -2.46 -9.25 1.05
N ALA A 372 -1.36 -8.69 0.54
CA ALA A 372 -0.79 -9.04 -0.76
C ALA A 372 -0.45 -10.54 -0.85
N GLN A 373 0.10 -11.11 0.23
CA GLN A 373 0.36 -12.56 0.32
C GLN A 373 -0.93 -13.39 0.33
N TYR A 374 -1.98 -12.90 0.99
CA TYR A 374 -3.25 -13.61 1.13
C TYR A 374 -4.11 -13.59 -0.15
N TYR A 375 -3.99 -12.54 -0.96
CA TYR A 375 -4.73 -12.35 -2.23
C TYR A 375 -3.87 -12.50 -3.49
N ASP A 376 -2.64 -12.99 -3.35
CA ASP A 376 -1.70 -13.20 -4.45
C ASP A 376 -1.44 -11.93 -5.31
N VAL A 377 -1.21 -10.79 -4.64
CA VAL A 377 -0.98 -9.49 -5.30
C VAL A 377 0.52 -9.21 -5.40
N PRO A 378 1.14 -9.22 -6.60
CA PRO A 378 2.55 -8.89 -6.74
C PRO A 378 2.85 -7.48 -6.19
N THR A 379 3.92 -7.37 -5.40
CA THR A 379 4.34 -6.14 -4.73
C THR A 379 5.76 -5.76 -5.15
N VAL A 380 5.90 -4.58 -5.75
CA VAL A 380 7.18 -3.98 -6.17
C VAL A 380 7.45 -2.75 -5.30
N SER A 381 8.65 -2.65 -4.74
CA SER A 381 9.00 -1.66 -3.73
C SER A 381 10.29 -0.95 -4.06
N VAL A 382 10.24 0.37 -4.27
CA VAL A 382 11.46 1.19 -4.33
C VAL A 382 12.07 1.39 -2.94
N ARG A 383 11.27 1.29 -1.88
CA ARG A 383 11.74 1.42 -0.50
C ARG A 383 12.82 0.39 -0.16
N ASN A 384 12.58 -0.87 -0.49
CA ASN A 384 13.43 -1.98 -0.05
C ASN A 384 14.91 -1.83 -0.49
N PRO A 385 15.22 -1.53 -1.76
CA PRO A 385 16.61 -1.30 -2.18
C PRO A 385 17.15 0.08 -1.81
N VAL A 386 16.31 1.12 -1.80
CA VAL A 386 16.79 2.51 -1.71
C VAL A 386 16.91 3.01 -0.26
N LEU A 387 15.98 2.66 0.62
CA LEU A 387 15.99 3.14 2.01
C LEU A 387 17.31 2.80 2.75
N PRO A 388 17.90 1.59 2.65
CA PRO A 388 19.19 1.31 3.28
C PRO A 388 20.32 2.20 2.76
N GLN A 389 20.26 2.62 1.49
CA GLN A 389 21.25 3.51 0.88
C GLN A 389 21.08 4.94 1.41
N VAL A 390 19.83 5.41 1.50
CA VAL A 390 19.49 6.72 2.09
C VAL A 390 19.95 6.82 3.54
N LEU A 391 19.77 5.77 4.34
CA LEU A 391 20.21 5.74 5.74
C LEU A 391 21.74 5.76 5.89
N ARG A 392 22.49 5.30 4.87
CA ARG A 392 23.96 5.35 4.85
C ARG A 392 24.48 6.66 4.27
N ASN A 393 23.76 7.25 3.33
CA ASN A 393 24.17 8.45 2.61
C ASN A 393 22.99 9.43 2.50
N THR A 394 22.94 10.38 3.43
CA THR A 394 21.87 11.39 3.51
C THR A 394 21.83 12.34 2.32
N THR A 395 22.91 12.45 1.54
CA THR A 395 22.93 13.25 0.31
C THR A 395 21.91 12.74 -0.73
N MET A 396 21.60 11.44 -0.71
CA MET A 396 20.61 10.82 -1.59
C MET A 396 19.18 11.34 -1.38
N VAL A 397 18.88 11.87 -0.18
CA VAL A 397 17.55 12.42 0.13
C VAL A 397 17.15 13.51 -0.86
N ARG A 398 18.09 14.38 -1.27
CA ARG A 398 17.82 15.47 -2.23
C ARG A 398 17.52 14.97 -3.64
N HIS A 399 18.04 13.80 -4.01
CA HIS A 399 17.79 13.21 -5.31
C HIS A 399 16.47 12.45 -5.35
N LEU A 400 16.04 11.89 -4.22
CA LEU A 400 14.88 10.99 -4.14
C LEU A 400 13.59 11.70 -3.73
N PHE A 401 13.70 12.84 -3.04
CA PHE A 401 12.56 13.59 -2.51
C PHE A 401 12.46 14.97 -3.15
N HIS A 402 11.22 15.47 -3.28
CA HIS A 402 10.93 16.70 -3.98
C HIS A 402 11.56 17.92 -3.29
N ASN A 403 12.20 18.79 -4.07
CA ASN A 403 12.82 20.03 -3.59
C ASN A 403 11.83 21.20 -3.71
N ARG A 404 11.42 21.77 -2.56
CA ARG A 404 10.38 22.82 -2.52
C ARG A 404 10.85 24.16 -3.07
N VAL A 405 12.15 24.43 -3.00
CA VAL A 405 12.74 25.74 -3.30
C VAL A 405 13.38 25.76 -4.69
N LYS A 406 13.48 24.61 -5.36
CA LYS A 406 14.13 24.41 -6.67
C LYS A 406 15.57 24.95 -6.73
N ASP A 407 16.20 25.18 -5.57
CA ASP A 407 17.59 25.57 -5.48
C ASP A 407 18.46 24.32 -5.64
N LEU A 408 19.35 24.34 -6.63
CA LEU A 408 20.29 23.26 -6.91
C LEU A 408 21.59 23.38 -6.09
N ALA A 409 21.78 24.49 -5.38
CA ALA A 409 22.92 24.68 -4.50
C ALA A 409 22.78 23.81 -3.23
N TRP A 410 23.87 23.12 -2.86
CA TRP A 410 23.92 22.35 -1.62
C TRP A 410 23.83 23.27 -0.40
N LYS A 411 22.76 23.16 0.38
CA LYS A 411 22.54 23.87 1.66
C LYS A 411 22.19 22.87 2.75
N ASP A 412 22.84 22.98 3.91
CA ASP A 412 22.86 21.92 4.91
C ASP A 412 21.53 21.57 5.62
N PRO A 413 20.45 22.38 5.62
CA PRO A 413 19.18 21.88 6.16
C PRO A 413 18.35 21.10 5.12
N LEU A 414 17.83 19.94 5.51
CA LEU A 414 16.74 19.22 4.82
C LEU A 414 15.39 19.94 4.91
N GLU A 415 15.35 21.13 5.53
CA GLU A 415 14.14 21.93 5.77
C GLU A 415 13.43 22.32 4.47
N GLU A 416 14.19 22.47 3.38
CA GLU A 416 13.68 22.80 2.05
C GLU A 416 13.23 21.56 1.24
N ILE A 417 13.49 20.35 1.76
CA ILE A 417 13.17 19.10 1.09
C ILE A 417 11.83 18.55 1.59
N ASP A 418 10.97 18.20 0.66
CA ASP A 418 9.73 17.51 0.94
C ASP A 418 9.97 16.02 1.18
N LEU A 419 10.29 15.68 2.42
CA LEU A 419 10.50 14.29 2.88
C LEU A 419 9.24 13.40 2.80
N ARG A 420 8.11 13.90 2.27
CA ARG A 420 6.90 13.10 2.00
C ARG A 420 6.85 12.55 0.59
N HIS A 421 7.25 13.33 -0.40
CA HIS A 421 6.93 13.07 -1.81
C HIS A 421 8.20 12.82 -2.62
N LEU A 422 8.15 11.81 -3.49
CA LEU A 422 9.27 11.50 -4.37
C LEU A 422 9.54 12.66 -5.33
N SER A 423 10.81 12.87 -5.65
CA SER A 423 11.22 13.71 -6.77
C SER A 423 10.89 13.04 -8.10
N TRP A 424 11.14 13.74 -9.21
CA TRP A 424 11.05 13.13 -10.54
C TRP A 424 11.99 11.92 -10.71
N GLN A 425 13.18 11.90 -10.09
CA GLN A 425 14.06 10.73 -10.14
C GLN A 425 13.49 9.56 -9.34
N GLY A 426 12.87 9.83 -8.18
CA GLY A 426 12.21 8.79 -7.39
C GLY A 426 11.03 8.16 -8.16
N HIS A 427 10.27 9.00 -8.87
CA HIS A 427 9.22 8.55 -9.78
C HIS A 427 9.76 7.69 -10.93
N GLU A 428 10.83 8.16 -11.59
CA GLU A 428 11.48 7.43 -12.68
C GLU A 428 11.97 6.06 -12.22
N LEU A 429 12.65 6.01 -11.08
CA LEU A 429 13.17 4.77 -10.52
C LEU A 429 12.06 3.75 -10.22
N MET A 430 10.98 4.17 -9.55
CA MET A 430 9.85 3.29 -9.27
C MET A 430 9.19 2.78 -10.58
N GLY A 431 9.04 3.66 -11.57
CA GLY A 431 8.53 3.30 -12.90
C GLY A 431 9.41 2.27 -13.60
N LYS A 432 10.72 2.50 -13.69
CA LYS A 432 11.69 1.57 -14.30
C LYS A 432 11.70 0.19 -13.63
N ILE A 433 11.69 0.14 -12.29
CA ILE A 433 11.64 -1.13 -11.55
C ILE A 433 10.36 -1.89 -11.90
N ALA A 434 9.20 -1.23 -11.90
CA ALA A 434 7.93 -1.88 -12.21
C ALA A 434 7.83 -2.33 -13.68
N SER A 435 8.28 -1.54 -14.64
CA SER A 435 8.35 -1.92 -16.05
C SER A 435 9.27 -3.12 -16.27
N THR A 436 10.46 -3.11 -15.65
CA THR A 436 11.41 -4.23 -15.73
C THR A 436 10.84 -5.50 -15.06
N TYR A 437 10.01 -5.34 -14.03
CA TYR A 437 9.30 -6.48 -13.42
C TYR A 437 8.25 -7.07 -14.37
N ILE A 438 7.55 -6.24 -15.14
CA ILE A 438 6.63 -6.69 -16.20
C ILE A 438 7.41 -7.45 -17.28
N ASP A 439 8.57 -6.95 -17.72
CA ASP A 439 9.42 -7.63 -18.70
C ASP A 439 9.90 -8.99 -18.19
N LYS A 440 10.25 -9.06 -16.90
CA LYS A 440 10.54 -10.33 -16.23
C LYS A 440 9.37 -11.31 -16.36
N GLN A 441 8.13 -10.85 -16.18
CA GLN A 441 6.96 -11.73 -16.32
C GLN A 441 6.71 -12.15 -17.77
N LEU A 442 6.95 -11.27 -18.74
CA LEU A 442 6.89 -11.61 -20.16
C LEU A 442 7.94 -12.68 -20.53
N CYS A 443 9.16 -12.58 -20.01
CA CYS A 443 10.19 -13.61 -20.18
C CYS A 443 9.74 -14.95 -19.55
N GLU A 444 9.20 -14.92 -18.32
CA GLU A 444 8.70 -16.13 -17.68
C GLU A 444 7.54 -16.76 -18.47
N MET A 445 6.66 -15.95 -19.04
CA MET A 445 5.61 -16.42 -19.93
C MET A 445 6.22 -17.12 -21.14
N ASP A 446 7.16 -16.50 -21.85
CA ASP A 446 7.82 -17.11 -23.02
C ASP A 446 8.48 -18.45 -22.68
N ARG A 447 9.14 -18.53 -21.51
CA ARG A 447 9.77 -19.75 -21.02
C ARG A 447 8.76 -20.86 -20.74
N ILE A 448 7.62 -20.52 -20.14
CA ILE A 448 6.54 -21.47 -19.81
C ILE A 448 5.82 -21.92 -21.08
N GLU A 449 5.45 -20.97 -21.95
CA GLU A 449 4.68 -21.19 -23.18
C GLU A 449 5.48 -22.00 -24.21
N ALA A 450 6.79 -21.76 -24.33
CA ALA A 450 7.68 -22.54 -25.20
C ALA A 450 7.73 -24.04 -24.83
N ALA A 451 7.41 -24.40 -23.59
CA ALA A 451 7.35 -25.80 -23.15
C ALA A 451 6.04 -26.51 -23.55
N LEU A 452 5.03 -25.79 -24.05
CA LEU A 452 3.66 -26.27 -24.25
C LEU A 452 3.23 -26.40 -25.73
N GLY A 453 3.97 -25.80 -26.68
CA GLY A 453 3.68 -25.89 -28.12
C GLY A 453 2.54 -24.96 -28.60
N ASP A 454 1.95 -25.26 -29.76
CA ASP A 454 1.16 -24.29 -30.55
C ASP A 454 -0.29 -24.04 -30.07
N HIS A 455 -0.81 -24.84 -29.13
CA HIS A 455 -2.20 -24.73 -28.66
C HIS A 455 -2.25 -24.51 -27.14
N ILE A 456 -2.11 -23.25 -26.73
CA ILE A 456 -2.07 -22.85 -25.33
C ILE A 456 -3.46 -22.42 -24.85
N ASP A 457 -3.99 -23.15 -23.87
CA ASP A 457 -5.19 -22.75 -23.13
C ASP A 457 -4.77 -21.83 -21.97
N TYR A 458 -4.81 -20.52 -22.20
CA TYR A 458 -4.37 -19.51 -21.24
C TYR A 458 -5.23 -19.46 -19.97
N GLU A 459 -6.47 -19.96 -19.97
CA GLU A 459 -7.28 -20.05 -18.74
C GLU A 459 -6.74 -21.13 -17.81
N LYS A 460 -6.34 -22.27 -18.39
CA LYS A 460 -5.73 -23.37 -17.61
C LYS A 460 -4.30 -23.08 -17.23
N LEU A 461 -3.55 -22.38 -18.10
CA LEU A 461 -2.14 -22.08 -17.84
C LEU A 461 -1.97 -21.03 -16.74
N TYR A 462 -2.83 -20.01 -16.72
CA TYR A 462 -2.79 -18.91 -15.75
C TYR A 462 -4.15 -18.80 -15.02
N PRO A 463 -4.49 -19.79 -14.18
CA PRO A 463 -5.80 -19.85 -13.55
C PRO A 463 -5.99 -18.68 -12.58
N ILE A 464 -7.16 -18.03 -12.68
CA ILE A 464 -7.58 -17.01 -11.72
C ILE A 464 -8.26 -17.71 -10.55
N GLU A 465 -7.62 -17.65 -9.37
CA GLU A 465 -8.19 -18.23 -8.17
C GLU A 465 -9.45 -17.49 -7.71
N PRO A 466 -10.46 -18.20 -7.19
CA PRO A 466 -11.62 -17.57 -6.59
C PRO A 466 -11.19 -16.77 -5.36
N LEU A 467 -11.91 -15.69 -5.07
CA LEU A 467 -11.65 -14.88 -3.88
C LEU A 467 -11.70 -15.75 -2.61
N PRO A 468 -10.76 -15.54 -1.66
CA PRO A 468 -10.83 -16.15 -0.35
C PRO A 468 -12.20 -15.94 0.30
N ARG A 469 -12.74 -17.00 0.93
CA ARG A 469 -14.10 -17.00 1.49
C ARG A 469 -14.25 -16.14 2.74
N ALA A 470 -13.15 -15.89 3.46
CA ALA A 470 -13.11 -15.10 4.67
C ALA A 470 -12.10 -13.95 4.50
N PRO A 471 -12.34 -12.78 5.12
CA PRO A 471 -11.28 -11.79 5.25
C PRO A 471 -10.22 -12.27 6.24
N ILE A 472 -8.97 -11.87 6.04
CA ILE A 472 -7.83 -12.33 6.84
C ILE A 472 -7.96 -11.95 8.32
N MET A 473 -8.57 -10.80 8.60
CA MET A 473 -8.76 -10.30 9.97
C MET A 473 -10.02 -10.87 10.63
N LYS A 474 -10.74 -11.78 9.98
CA LYS A 474 -11.91 -12.46 10.55
C LYS A 474 -11.50 -13.77 11.21
N LYS A 475 -12.17 -14.10 12.32
CA LYS A 475 -12.07 -15.43 12.93
C LYS A 475 -12.42 -16.51 11.89
N TYR A 476 -11.60 -17.55 11.82
CA TYR A 476 -11.86 -18.70 10.96
C TYR A 476 -13.26 -19.27 11.22
N SER A 477 -14.01 -19.48 10.14
CA SER A 477 -15.27 -20.20 10.15
C SER A 477 -15.39 -20.98 8.83
N PRO A 478 -15.77 -22.27 8.88
CA PRO A 478 -15.98 -23.05 7.66
C PRO A 478 -17.10 -22.46 6.79
N ASP A 479 -18.04 -21.73 7.39
CA ASP A 479 -19.21 -21.15 6.72
C ASP A 479 -19.01 -19.68 6.35
N SER A 480 -17.81 -19.11 6.57
CA SER A 480 -17.52 -17.76 6.11
C SER A 480 -17.74 -17.68 4.60
N ASN A 481 -18.58 -16.73 4.21
CA ASN A 481 -18.78 -16.33 2.82
C ASN A 481 -19.00 -14.81 2.79
N LEU A 482 -18.03 -14.07 2.30
CA LEU A 482 -18.19 -12.65 2.04
C LEU A 482 -18.97 -12.47 0.73
N PRO A 483 -20.10 -11.74 0.73
CA PRO A 483 -20.79 -11.43 -0.51
C PRO A 483 -19.90 -10.55 -1.41
N LYS A 484 -20.20 -10.59 -2.72
CA LYS A 484 -19.61 -9.66 -3.68
C LYS A 484 -19.82 -8.22 -3.20
N LEU A 485 -18.75 -7.44 -3.18
CA LEU A 485 -18.82 -6.05 -2.75
C LEU A 485 -19.35 -5.21 -3.92
N ALA A 486 -20.37 -4.39 -3.65
CA ALA A 486 -20.89 -3.39 -4.58
C ALA A 486 -20.84 -2.02 -3.90
N PRO A 487 -19.62 -1.52 -3.62
CA PRO A 487 -19.46 -0.29 -2.85
C PRO A 487 -20.07 0.89 -3.61
N GLN A 488 -20.72 1.79 -2.87
CA GLN A 488 -21.17 3.05 -3.43
C GLN A 488 -20.56 4.22 -2.67
N CYS A 489 -20.09 5.19 -3.42
CA CYS A 489 -19.44 6.37 -2.90
C CYS A 489 -20.02 7.61 -3.56
N TYR A 490 -20.44 8.54 -2.72
CA TYR A 490 -20.83 9.88 -3.12
C TYR A 490 -19.73 10.82 -2.63
N SER A 491 -18.89 11.28 -3.54
CA SER A 491 -17.71 12.07 -3.20
C SER A 491 -17.84 13.50 -3.74
N ALA A 492 -17.32 14.47 -2.99
CA ALA A 492 -17.24 15.84 -3.46
C ALA A 492 -16.33 15.96 -4.71
N ASN A 493 -15.40 15.02 -4.90
CA ASN A 493 -14.53 14.95 -6.08
C ASN A 493 -15.09 14.05 -7.21
N ALA A 494 -16.19 13.34 -7.00
CA ALA A 494 -16.71 12.38 -7.99
C ALA A 494 -17.56 13.07 -9.06
N LEU A 495 -17.32 12.69 -10.32
CA LEU A 495 -18.12 13.13 -11.46
C LEU A 495 -19.33 12.21 -11.70
N LYS A 496 -19.16 10.89 -11.52
CA LYS A 496 -20.20 9.88 -11.78
C LYS A 496 -21.28 9.93 -10.68
N HIS A 497 -20.86 9.90 -9.41
CA HIS A 497 -21.75 10.03 -8.26
C HIS A 497 -21.30 11.17 -7.32
N PRO A 498 -21.64 12.44 -7.63
CA PRO A 498 -21.25 13.57 -6.79
C PRO A 498 -21.95 13.54 -5.42
N LEU A 499 -21.28 14.03 -4.39
CA LEU A 499 -21.86 14.24 -3.06
C LEU A 499 -22.91 15.36 -3.11
N LYS A 500 -24.18 14.97 -3.28
CA LYS A 500 -25.32 15.88 -3.35
C LYS A 500 -26.28 15.63 -2.19
N PRO A 501 -26.52 16.63 -1.33
CA PRO A 501 -27.48 16.50 -0.24
C PRO A 501 -28.93 16.58 -0.74
N SER A 502 -29.86 15.88 -0.06
CA SER A 502 -31.30 16.05 -0.24
C SER A 502 -31.81 17.32 0.45
N GLU A 503 -31.19 17.69 1.57
CA GLU A 503 -31.45 18.93 2.31
C GLU A 503 -30.14 19.56 2.74
N SER A 504 -30.01 20.87 2.58
CA SER A 504 -28.82 21.62 2.97
C SER A 504 -29.19 22.99 3.53
N LYS A 505 -28.76 23.26 4.76
CA LYS A 505 -28.87 24.55 5.42
C LYS A 505 -27.51 24.92 6.03
N GLY A 506 -26.86 25.95 5.49
CA GLY A 506 -25.54 26.41 5.94
C GLY A 506 -24.35 25.60 5.39
N TRP A 507 -24.59 24.52 4.66
CA TRP A 507 -23.55 23.76 3.97
C TRP A 507 -23.41 24.19 2.50
N ARG A 508 -22.17 24.34 2.04
CA ARG A 508 -21.85 24.76 0.67
C ARG A 508 -20.70 23.93 0.10
N HIS A 509 -20.72 23.75 -1.22
CA HIS A 509 -19.58 23.18 -1.92
C HIS A 509 -18.42 24.19 -1.94
N TRP A 510 -17.21 23.71 -1.66
CA TRP A 510 -16.00 24.51 -1.69
C TRP A 510 -14.80 23.66 -2.13
N ASN A 511 -13.87 24.26 -2.86
CA ASN A 511 -12.66 23.59 -3.30
C ASN A 511 -11.40 24.39 -3.00
N TRP A 512 -10.34 23.67 -2.66
CA TRP A 512 -8.97 24.18 -2.66
C TRP A 512 -8.23 23.57 -3.84
N LYS A 513 -7.96 24.37 -4.86
CA LYS A 513 -7.47 23.88 -6.15
C LYS A 513 -8.41 22.77 -6.65
N GLU A 514 -7.89 21.56 -6.83
CA GLU A 514 -8.63 20.40 -7.32
C GLU A 514 -9.19 19.49 -6.20
N LYS A 515 -9.09 19.91 -4.92
CA LYS A 515 -9.67 19.17 -3.79
C LYS A 515 -11.00 19.77 -3.40
N HIS A 516 -12.08 19.02 -3.57
CA HIS A 516 -13.44 19.43 -3.32
C HIS A 516 -13.95 18.90 -1.97
N TYR A 517 -14.81 19.70 -1.33
CA TYR A 517 -15.43 19.43 -0.04
C TYR A 517 -16.84 19.99 0.00
N LEU A 518 -17.68 19.42 0.86
CA LEU A 518 -18.86 20.10 1.37
C LEU A 518 -18.53 20.68 2.75
N ILE A 519 -18.68 21.99 2.92
CA ILE A 519 -18.22 22.70 4.12
C ILE A 519 -19.36 23.44 4.83
N ALA A 520 -19.25 23.58 6.14
CA ALA A 520 -20.04 24.49 6.96
C ALA A 520 -19.15 25.11 8.04
N ASP A 521 -19.45 26.34 8.43
CA ASP A 521 -18.70 27.16 9.39
C ASP A 521 -19.58 27.83 10.45
N GLU A 522 -20.91 27.77 10.31
CA GLU A 522 -21.87 28.29 11.28
C GLU A 522 -22.52 27.16 12.10
N PRO A 523 -22.33 27.11 13.44
CA PRO A 523 -22.99 26.13 14.30
C PRO A 523 -24.51 26.04 14.09
N GLY A 524 -25.05 24.82 14.12
CA GLY A 524 -26.46 24.53 13.81
C GLY A 524 -26.75 24.35 12.31
N SER A 525 -25.76 24.50 11.43
CA SER A 525 -25.86 24.15 10.01
C SER A 525 -26.15 22.65 9.85
N LYS A 526 -27.09 22.29 8.98
CA LYS A 526 -27.60 20.91 8.79
C LYS A 526 -27.50 20.45 7.35
N VAL A 527 -27.15 19.19 7.15
CA VAL A 527 -27.13 18.53 5.84
C VAL A 527 -27.66 17.11 5.95
N SER A 528 -28.42 16.69 4.94
CA SER A 528 -29.01 15.35 4.85
C SER A 528 -28.64 14.69 3.52
N PHE A 529 -28.33 13.39 3.53
CA PHE A 529 -27.99 12.60 2.35
C PHE A 529 -28.86 11.34 2.27
N PRO A 530 -29.57 11.12 1.15
CA PRO A 530 -30.25 9.85 0.93
C PRO A 530 -29.20 8.77 0.61
N ILE A 531 -29.33 7.62 1.25
CA ILE A 531 -28.41 6.48 1.10
C ILE A 531 -29.20 5.17 1.11
N SER A 532 -28.63 4.09 0.57
CA SER A 532 -29.30 2.78 0.53
C SER A 532 -28.31 1.65 0.80
N THR A 533 -28.32 1.00 1.96
CA THR A 533 -27.26 0.02 2.29
C THR A 533 -27.70 -1.41 2.04
N THR A 534 -26.79 -2.28 1.60
CA THR A 534 -27.03 -3.74 1.49
C THR A 534 -26.45 -4.52 2.67
N LEU A 535 -25.39 -4.01 3.28
CA LEU A 535 -24.68 -4.65 4.40
C LEU A 535 -24.95 -3.98 5.74
N GLY A 536 -25.80 -2.95 5.77
CA GLY A 536 -26.15 -2.25 7.00
C GLY A 536 -25.10 -1.22 7.47
N GLN A 537 -24.07 -0.96 6.65
CA GLN A 537 -22.98 -0.06 6.98
C GLN A 537 -23.06 1.27 6.22
N VAL A 538 -22.72 2.34 6.92
CA VAL A 538 -22.58 3.71 6.38
C VAL A 538 -21.35 4.36 7.00
N GLN A 539 -20.51 4.94 6.16
CA GLN A 539 -19.32 5.65 6.56
C GLN A 539 -19.33 7.08 5.99
N LEU A 540 -18.74 8.01 6.73
CA LEU A 540 -18.52 9.37 6.29
C LEU A 540 -17.02 9.66 6.30
N HIS A 541 -16.50 10.15 5.18
CA HIS A 541 -15.13 10.61 5.05
C HIS A 541 -15.08 12.12 5.23
N TYR A 542 -14.19 12.60 6.10
CA TYR A 542 -14.09 14.02 6.43
C TYR A 542 -12.63 14.42 6.66
N LEU A 543 -12.36 15.72 6.52
CA LEU A 543 -11.00 16.23 6.72
C LEU A 543 -10.67 16.28 8.22
N ARG A 544 -9.48 15.79 8.57
CA ARG A 544 -8.85 16.02 9.87
C ARG A 544 -7.60 16.87 9.75
N SER A 545 -7.49 17.90 10.58
CA SER A 545 -6.39 18.86 10.55
C SER A 545 -6.26 19.62 11.87
N TYR A 546 -5.00 19.90 12.25
CA TYR A 546 -4.68 20.82 13.34
C TYR A 546 -4.55 22.28 12.89
N GLN A 547 -4.49 22.53 11.57
CA GLN A 547 -4.12 23.83 10.99
C GLN A 547 -5.32 24.67 10.56
N TYR A 548 -6.44 24.03 10.23
CA TYR A 548 -7.57 24.70 9.56
C TYR A 548 -8.71 25.10 10.49
N ASN A 549 -8.45 25.18 11.80
CA ASN A 549 -9.44 25.55 12.82
C ASN A 549 -10.75 24.73 12.68
N LEU A 550 -10.60 23.41 12.53
CA LEU A 550 -11.72 22.55 12.19
C LEU A 550 -12.59 22.25 13.42
N GLY A 551 -13.90 22.44 13.27
CA GLY A 551 -14.91 22.15 14.28
C GLY A 551 -15.24 20.67 14.44
N SER A 552 -16.40 20.43 15.05
CA SER A 552 -16.96 19.08 15.22
C SER A 552 -18.36 19.01 14.59
N ALA A 553 -18.70 17.90 13.96
CA ALA A 553 -20.06 17.62 13.48
C ALA A 553 -20.67 16.44 14.23
N VAL A 554 -21.98 16.44 14.42
CA VAL A 554 -22.73 15.30 14.97
C VAL A 554 -23.56 14.70 13.85
N CYS A 555 -23.37 13.41 13.58
CA CYS A 555 -24.06 12.71 12.50
C CYS A 555 -24.88 11.53 13.04
N TRP A 556 -26.06 11.29 12.46
CA TRP A 556 -26.95 10.19 12.80
C TRP A 556 -27.70 9.69 11.56
N ILE A 557 -28.32 8.51 11.66
CA ILE A 557 -29.09 7.90 10.56
C ILE A 557 -30.58 7.91 10.94
N ASP A 558 -31.43 8.26 9.98
CA ASP A 558 -32.88 8.39 10.11
C ASP A 558 -33.26 9.27 11.32
N ASP A 559 -34.25 8.86 12.10
CA ASP A 559 -34.68 9.56 13.31
C ASP A 559 -33.87 9.17 14.56
N ASP A 560 -32.87 8.29 14.44
CA ASP A 560 -32.15 7.70 15.59
C ASP A 560 -30.98 8.57 16.08
N LYS A 561 -31.31 9.77 16.57
CA LYS A 561 -30.33 10.68 17.19
C LYS A 561 -29.64 10.11 18.43
N SER A 562 -30.25 9.13 19.09
CA SER A 562 -29.69 8.48 20.29
C SER A 562 -28.37 7.77 20.00
N LYS A 563 -28.19 7.28 18.76
CA LYS A 563 -26.96 6.65 18.27
C LYS A 563 -26.12 7.60 17.41
N SER A 564 -26.24 8.91 17.61
CA SER A 564 -25.41 9.88 16.91
C SER A 564 -23.92 9.72 17.26
N ILE A 565 -23.05 10.05 16.31
CA ILE A 565 -21.60 10.03 16.48
C ILE A 565 -21.08 11.44 16.29
N LYS A 566 -20.24 11.88 17.23
CA LYS A 566 -19.48 13.13 17.12
C LYS A 566 -18.20 12.89 16.33
N LEU A 567 -18.00 13.68 15.29
CA LEU A 567 -16.83 13.67 14.42
C LEU A 567 -16.03 14.94 14.66
N ASP A 568 -14.81 14.79 15.17
CA ASP A 568 -13.91 15.92 15.41
C ASP A 568 -12.98 16.12 14.20
N GLY A 569 -13.15 17.26 13.51
CA GLY A 569 -12.25 17.68 12.43
C GLY A 569 -10.88 18.08 12.97
N TYR A 570 -10.82 18.71 14.15
CA TYR A 570 -9.55 18.97 14.81
C TYR A 570 -8.89 17.68 15.34
N TRP A 571 -7.56 17.65 15.25
CA TRP A 571 -6.70 16.66 15.91
C TRP A 571 -5.29 17.22 16.11
N LYS A 572 -4.40 16.47 16.76
CA LYS A 572 -3.03 16.94 17.10
C LYS A 572 -1.93 16.41 16.17
N GLU A 573 -2.29 15.63 15.15
CA GLU A 573 -1.32 15.05 14.22
C GLU A 573 -0.68 16.11 13.33
N PRO A 574 0.64 16.06 13.04
CA PRO A 574 1.36 17.08 12.29
C PRO A 574 1.11 17.04 10.76
N TYR A 575 0.00 16.44 10.34
CA TYR A 575 -0.40 16.31 8.94
C TYR A 575 -1.92 16.42 8.79
N ASN A 576 -2.35 16.66 7.55
CA ASN A 576 -3.75 16.80 7.16
C ASN A 576 -4.15 15.57 6.36
N ILE A 577 -5.24 14.90 6.74
CA ILE A 577 -5.70 13.69 6.08
C ILE A 577 -7.23 13.68 5.98
N GLY A 578 -7.77 13.08 4.93
CA GLY A 578 -9.15 12.64 4.98
C GLY A 578 -9.25 11.33 5.78
N ARG A 579 -10.26 11.18 6.64
CA ARG A 579 -10.46 9.98 7.44
C ARG A 579 -11.90 9.51 7.38
N ALA A 580 -12.08 8.21 7.18
CA ALA A 580 -13.38 7.56 7.28
C ALA A 580 -13.77 7.36 8.75
N ALA A 581 -15.02 7.65 9.08
CA ALA A 581 -15.69 7.23 10.30
C ALA A 581 -16.92 6.39 9.96
N THR A 582 -17.05 5.24 10.61
CA THR A 582 -18.30 4.46 10.58
C THR A 582 -19.36 5.22 11.36
N ILE A 583 -20.44 5.61 10.68
CA ILE A 583 -21.59 6.25 11.33
C ILE A 583 -22.50 5.18 11.95
N ARG A 584 -22.75 4.09 11.20
CA ARG A 584 -23.52 2.92 11.63
C ARG A 584 -23.02 1.67 10.89
N ASP A 585 -23.16 0.51 11.52
CA ASP A 585 -22.84 -0.82 10.97
C ASP A 585 -23.89 -1.89 11.34
N ASP A 586 -25.04 -1.47 11.86
CA ASP A 586 -26.15 -2.29 12.36
C ASP A 586 -27.49 -1.96 11.66
N LEU A 587 -27.45 -1.26 10.52
CA LEU A 587 -28.67 -0.91 9.78
C LEU A 587 -29.26 -2.13 9.08
N LYS A 588 -30.57 -2.10 8.86
CA LYS A 588 -31.21 -3.07 7.98
C LYS A 588 -30.87 -2.74 6.53
N PRO A 589 -30.85 -3.73 5.61
CA PRO A 589 -30.76 -3.42 4.20
C PRO A 589 -31.95 -2.57 3.75
N GLY A 590 -31.70 -1.53 2.94
CA GLY A 590 -32.72 -0.62 2.44
C GLY A 590 -32.30 0.85 2.44
N ASP A 591 -33.28 1.72 2.20
CA ASP A 591 -33.09 3.16 2.11
C ASP A 591 -33.08 3.81 3.50
N HIS A 592 -32.18 4.76 3.68
CA HIS A 592 -31.95 5.52 4.91
C HIS A 592 -31.58 6.97 4.58
N VAL A 593 -31.59 7.82 5.59
CA VAL A 593 -31.11 9.21 5.47
C VAL A 593 -29.99 9.46 6.48
N LEU A 594 -28.82 9.85 6.00
CA LEU A 594 -27.74 10.34 6.86
C LEU A 594 -27.92 11.83 7.12
N HIS A 595 -28.02 12.21 8.38
CA HIS A 595 -28.05 13.59 8.80
C HIS A 595 -26.76 13.97 9.50
N CYS A 596 -26.25 15.17 9.23
CA CYS A 596 -25.15 15.77 9.97
C CYS A 596 -25.48 17.21 10.34
N GLU A 597 -25.13 17.58 11.57
CA GLU A 597 -25.30 18.93 12.12
C GLU A 597 -23.96 19.44 12.63
N LEU A 598 -23.60 20.67 12.25
CA LEU A 598 -22.40 21.32 12.75
C LEU A 598 -22.61 21.71 14.22
N SER A 599 -21.73 21.24 15.09
CA SER A 599 -21.85 21.41 16.54
C SER A 599 -21.43 22.80 17.00
N ASP A 600 -22.11 23.31 18.02
CA ASP A 600 -21.70 24.49 18.80
C ASP A 600 -20.49 24.20 19.69
N GLN A 601 -20.31 22.95 20.11
CA GLN A 601 -19.10 22.47 20.76
C GLN A 601 -18.05 22.09 19.73
N THR A 602 -16.82 22.55 19.91
CA THR A 602 -15.67 22.25 19.03
C THR A 602 -14.53 21.60 19.80
N ALA A 603 -13.79 20.72 19.12
CA ALA A 603 -12.54 20.14 19.61
C ALA A 603 -11.32 21.02 19.32
N ASP A 604 -11.43 22.05 18.47
CA ASP A 604 -10.35 22.99 18.21
C ASP A 604 -10.09 23.89 19.43
N PRO A 605 -8.88 23.88 20.01
CA PRO A 605 -8.54 24.73 21.15
C PRO A 605 -8.64 26.23 20.87
N LYS A 606 -8.70 26.65 19.60
CA LYS A 606 -8.89 28.05 19.20
C LYS A 606 -10.36 28.44 18.99
N GLY A 607 -11.29 27.50 19.15
CA GLY A 607 -12.72 27.76 18.97
C GLY A 607 -13.18 27.77 17.51
N GLY A 608 -12.44 27.15 16.58
CA GLY A 608 -12.86 27.03 15.18
C GLY A 608 -14.04 26.09 14.98
N HIS A 609 -14.90 26.42 14.02
CA HIS A 609 -16.13 25.68 13.72
C HIS A 609 -16.20 25.14 12.29
N GLU A 610 -15.20 25.36 11.44
CA GLU A 610 -15.28 24.87 10.05
C GLU A 610 -15.24 23.34 10.00
N PHE A 611 -16.17 22.69 9.32
CA PHE A 611 -16.13 21.24 9.10
C PHE A 611 -16.21 20.93 7.61
N ARG A 612 -15.47 19.90 7.17
CA ARG A 612 -15.37 19.54 5.75
C ARG A 612 -15.67 18.06 5.54
N ILE A 613 -16.78 17.76 4.87
CA ILE A 613 -17.13 16.42 4.40
C ILE A 613 -16.49 16.20 3.02
N ILE A 614 -15.89 15.02 2.84
CA ILE A 614 -15.25 14.60 1.59
C ILE A 614 -16.20 13.64 0.83
N SER A 615 -16.70 12.62 1.51
CA SER A 615 -17.60 11.64 0.89
C SER A 615 -18.52 10.95 1.91
N VAL A 616 -19.60 10.38 1.38
CA VAL A 616 -20.47 9.43 2.07
C VAL A 616 -20.36 8.09 1.34
N MET A 617 -20.12 7.02 2.08
CA MET A 617 -19.76 5.70 1.55
C MET A 617 -20.58 4.60 2.23
N ARG A 618 -20.88 3.52 1.51
CA ARG A 618 -21.72 2.41 2.01
C ARG A 618 -21.42 1.08 1.34
#